data_AF-A0A842ZWT6-F1
#
_entry.id   AF-A0A842ZWT6-F1
#
_cell.length_a   1.000
_cell.length_b   1.000
_cell.length_c   1.000
_cell.angle_alpha   90.00
_cell.angle_beta   90.00
_cell.angle_gamma   90.00
#
_symmetry.space_group_name_H-M   'P 1'
#
loop_
_entity.id
_entity.type
_entity.pdbx_description
1 polymer ?
#
loop_
_entity_poly.entity_id
_entity_poly.type
_entity_poly.pdbx_seq_one_letter_code
_entity_poly.pdbx_strand_id
1 'polypeptide(L)'
;MPQNSKNHNIVHNTKSVISINGDSLTFKILSIVNSNPRHKFNAKSIDQVLEGNYNYHKDEKRIAKIRTGLARLADSSKIRRVSRGSFQAKANLETIAMIESPETKLHGIKIEIKRIEGISSQHNIHDWLKAKHFRSISNANGTSLKRFTKELGWRDRWATITVHESGLVEIFLNCSNLPLTYEEFCSFCNFFDGYFEPYFFTNSNAYVTQLGIGKDFEEMHLDGITCIRLHKFKNDWCSIYEKDDGRVRFEHHLKMNITLEDAINIMSLISTPPRYLHSNNVDEFKDVV
;
A
#
# COMPACT_ATOMS: atom_id res chain seq x y z
N MET A 1 -7.48 19.31 -23.74
CA MET A 1 -6.46 19.08 -22.70
C MET A 1 -7.16 18.40 -21.53
N PRO A 2 -6.75 17.17 -21.16
CA PRO A 2 -5.78 17.00 -20.09
C PRO A 2 -4.74 15.89 -20.40
N GLN A 3 -3.45 16.25 -20.43
CA GLN A 3 -2.32 15.28 -20.51
C GLN A 3 -1.49 15.23 -19.21
N ASN A 4 -1.87 15.99 -18.18
CA ASN A 4 -1.03 16.16 -16.98
C ASN A 4 -1.16 15.04 -15.93
N SER A 5 -2.28 14.33 -15.84
CA SER A 5 -2.47 13.27 -14.82
C SER A 5 -1.64 12.02 -15.11
N LYS A 6 -1.55 11.60 -16.38
CA LYS A 6 -0.75 10.44 -16.80
C LYS A 6 0.74 10.59 -16.50
N ASN A 7 1.28 11.80 -16.65
CA ASN A 7 2.69 12.07 -16.34
C ASN A 7 2.97 12.10 -14.82
N HIS A 8 2.00 12.42 -13.98
CA HIS A 8 2.17 12.42 -12.52
C HIS A 8 2.24 11.01 -11.93
N ASN A 9 1.38 10.08 -12.39
CA ASN A 9 1.38 8.69 -11.90
C ASN A 9 2.65 7.93 -12.30
N ILE A 10 3.16 8.13 -13.52
CA ILE A 10 4.44 7.55 -13.97
C ILE A 10 5.59 7.98 -13.04
N VAL A 11 5.61 9.23 -12.58
CA VAL A 11 6.69 9.77 -11.75
C VAL A 11 6.67 9.21 -10.32
N HIS A 12 5.49 9.03 -9.71
CA HIS A 12 5.38 8.52 -8.34
C HIS A 12 5.79 7.04 -8.22
N ASN A 13 5.35 6.18 -9.14
CA ASN A 13 5.72 4.75 -9.14
C ASN A 13 7.20 4.52 -9.45
N THR A 14 7.88 5.48 -10.10
CA THR A 14 9.27 5.33 -10.53
C THR A 14 10.27 5.90 -9.51
N LYS A 15 9.90 6.94 -8.74
CA LYS A 15 10.76 7.51 -7.70
C LYS A 15 11.04 6.54 -6.55
N SER A 16 10.12 5.64 -6.21
CA SER A 16 10.32 4.61 -5.18
C SER A 16 11.32 3.51 -5.60
N VAL A 17 11.54 3.31 -6.91
CA VAL A 17 12.42 2.26 -7.44
C VAL A 17 13.86 2.75 -7.65
N ILE A 18 14.06 4.06 -7.83
CA ILE A 18 15.38 4.66 -8.10
C ILE A 18 16.28 4.72 -6.83
N SER A 19 15.75 4.45 -5.62
CA SER A 19 16.53 4.46 -4.37
C SER A 19 17.41 3.22 -4.15
N ILE A 20 17.54 2.33 -5.14
CA ILE A 20 18.36 1.11 -5.04
C ILE A 20 19.72 1.37 -5.70
N ASN A 21 20.78 1.32 -4.89
CA ASN A 21 22.19 1.53 -5.25
C ASN A 21 22.67 0.61 -6.38
N GLY A 22 22.56 1.08 -7.64
CA GLY A 22 23.16 0.47 -8.82
C GLY A 22 23.51 1.54 -9.86
N ASP A 23 24.80 1.87 -9.96
CA ASP A 23 25.35 3.06 -10.67
C ASP A 23 25.23 3.06 -12.21
N SER A 24 24.62 2.06 -12.83
CA SER A 24 24.52 2.00 -14.29
C SER A 24 23.27 2.74 -14.80
N LEU A 25 23.47 3.75 -15.66
CA LEU A 25 22.38 4.41 -16.40
C LEU A 25 21.44 3.40 -17.08
N THR A 26 21.99 2.30 -17.60
CA THR A 26 21.20 1.21 -18.22
C THR A 26 20.24 0.57 -17.23
N PHE A 27 20.66 0.38 -15.97
CA PHE A 27 19.79 -0.17 -14.93
C PHE A 27 18.64 0.79 -14.61
N LYS A 28 18.93 2.09 -14.49
CA LYS A 28 17.91 3.13 -14.28
C LYS A 28 16.90 3.17 -15.44
N ILE A 29 17.37 3.10 -16.68
CA ILE A 29 16.50 3.04 -17.87
C ILE A 29 15.59 1.80 -17.81
N LEU A 30 16.17 0.62 -17.54
CA LEU A 30 15.40 -0.62 -17.47
C LEU A 30 14.36 -0.58 -16.34
N SER A 31 14.75 -0.07 -15.17
CA SER A 31 13.85 0.15 -14.03
C SER A 31 12.67 1.05 -14.42
N ILE A 32 12.92 2.23 -15.02
CA ILE A 32 11.84 3.15 -15.44
C ILE A 32 10.87 2.47 -16.42
N VAL A 33 11.40 1.76 -17.41
CA VAL A 33 10.59 1.08 -18.42
C VAL A 33 9.77 -0.05 -17.80
N ASN A 34 10.35 -0.84 -16.88
CA ASN A 34 9.68 -1.95 -16.21
C ASN A 34 8.65 -1.50 -15.17
N SER A 35 8.87 -0.35 -14.51
CA SER A 35 7.89 0.24 -13.59
C SER A 35 6.62 0.71 -14.30
N ASN A 36 6.64 0.85 -15.63
CA ASN A 36 5.52 1.34 -16.45
C ASN A 36 5.38 0.51 -17.73
N PRO A 37 5.08 -0.78 -17.60
CA PRO A 37 5.27 -1.76 -18.67
C PRO A 37 4.32 -1.61 -19.86
N ARG A 38 3.17 -0.97 -19.66
CA ARG A 38 2.21 -0.65 -20.73
C ARG A 38 2.56 0.66 -21.45
N HIS A 39 3.43 1.49 -20.88
CA HIS A 39 3.80 2.79 -21.44
C HIS A 39 4.87 2.67 -22.53
N LYS A 40 4.78 3.52 -23.54
CA LYS A 40 5.78 3.63 -24.60
C LYS A 40 6.73 4.77 -24.27
N PHE A 41 7.98 4.44 -24.07
CA PHE A 41 9.04 5.39 -23.76
C PHE A 41 9.85 5.73 -25.00
N ASN A 42 10.23 7.00 -25.11
CA ASN A 42 11.32 7.44 -25.96
C ASN A 42 12.46 8.01 -25.09
N ALA A 43 13.59 8.34 -25.70
CA ALA A 43 14.74 8.81 -24.94
C ALA A 43 14.46 10.12 -24.17
N LYS A 44 13.61 11.01 -24.68
CA LYS A 44 13.25 12.26 -24.00
C LYS A 44 12.34 12.02 -22.80
N SER A 45 11.37 11.11 -22.91
CA SER A 45 10.46 10.81 -21.79
C SER A 45 11.21 10.16 -20.61
N ILE A 46 12.19 9.30 -20.90
CA ILE A 46 13.06 8.72 -19.85
C ILE A 46 13.93 9.80 -19.21
N ASP A 47 14.49 10.71 -20.02
CA ASP A 47 15.29 11.84 -19.56
C ASP A 47 14.50 12.74 -18.58
N GLN A 48 13.24 13.02 -18.90
CA GLN A 48 12.32 13.78 -18.03
C GLN A 48 12.05 13.06 -16.71
N VAL A 49 11.85 11.75 -16.74
CA VAL A 49 11.61 10.96 -15.51
C VAL A 49 12.87 10.95 -14.62
N LEU A 50 14.07 10.93 -15.21
CA LEU A 50 15.33 10.93 -14.47
C LEU A 50 15.64 12.26 -13.77
N GLU A 51 15.33 13.41 -14.38
CA GLU A 51 15.50 14.73 -13.73
C GLU A 51 14.35 15.08 -12.78
N GLY A 52 13.17 14.51 -13.00
CA GLY A 52 11.95 14.95 -12.33
C GLY A 52 11.35 16.20 -12.97
N ASN A 53 10.09 16.49 -12.63
CA ASN A 53 9.30 17.55 -13.30
C ASN A 53 9.69 18.98 -12.90
N TYR A 54 10.44 19.19 -11.80
CA TYR A 54 10.87 20.53 -11.39
C TYR A 54 12.14 20.92 -12.15
N ASN A 55 12.06 21.94 -12.99
CA ASN A 55 13.17 22.50 -13.76
C ASN A 55 13.84 21.51 -14.73
N TYR A 56 13.03 20.75 -15.48
CA TYR A 56 13.55 19.89 -16.54
C TYR A 56 14.34 20.71 -17.57
N HIS A 57 15.64 20.42 -17.71
CA HIS A 57 16.49 20.99 -18.72
C HIS A 57 17.00 19.88 -19.64
N LYS A 58 16.61 19.97 -20.90
CA LYS A 58 16.94 18.98 -21.92
C LYS A 58 18.46 18.86 -22.09
N ASP A 59 19.04 17.74 -21.66
CA ASP A 59 20.45 17.40 -21.89
C ASP A 59 20.57 16.46 -23.11
N GLU A 60 20.99 17.01 -24.25
CA GLU A 60 21.18 16.24 -25.49
C GLU A 60 22.22 15.11 -25.35
N LYS A 61 23.27 15.29 -24.52
CA LYS A 61 24.28 14.25 -24.31
C LYS A 61 23.69 13.08 -23.53
N ARG A 62 22.91 13.36 -22.49
CA ARG A 62 22.22 12.33 -21.70
C ARG A 62 21.14 11.62 -22.53
N ILE A 63 20.36 12.37 -23.31
CA ILE A 63 19.37 11.80 -24.24
C ILE A 63 20.02 10.86 -25.26
N ALA A 64 21.18 11.22 -25.81
CA ALA A 64 21.93 10.35 -26.72
C ALA A 64 22.37 9.06 -26.03
N LYS A 65 22.89 9.14 -24.79
CA LYS A 65 23.24 7.96 -23.98
C LYS A 65 22.02 7.09 -23.68
N ILE A 66 20.88 7.69 -23.32
CA ILE A 66 19.62 6.98 -23.08
C ILE A 66 19.16 6.26 -24.34
N ARG A 67 19.23 6.91 -25.51
CA ARG A 67 18.86 6.30 -26.79
C ARG A 67 19.69 5.05 -27.08
N THR A 68 21.01 5.12 -26.85
CA THR A 68 21.92 3.98 -26.99
C THR A 68 21.61 2.89 -25.96
N GLY A 69 21.31 3.26 -24.70
CA GLY A 69 20.91 2.32 -23.65
C GLY A 69 19.62 1.57 -23.99
N LEU A 70 18.59 2.27 -24.44
CA LEU A 70 17.32 1.69 -24.90
C LEU A 70 17.53 0.76 -26.10
N ALA A 71 18.36 1.15 -27.06
CA ALA A 71 18.70 0.29 -28.19
C ALA A 71 19.36 -1.01 -27.71
N ARG A 72 20.40 -0.94 -26.86
CA ARG A 72 21.08 -2.12 -26.31
C ARG A 72 20.15 -3.03 -25.51
N LEU A 73 19.26 -2.45 -24.68
CA LEU A 73 18.26 -3.22 -23.93
C LEU A 73 17.26 -3.93 -24.86
N ALA A 74 16.87 -3.29 -25.96
CA ALA A 74 16.02 -3.92 -26.96
C ALA A 74 16.75 -5.02 -27.73
N ASP A 75 18.00 -4.77 -28.13
CA ASP A 75 18.83 -5.73 -28.87
C ASP A 75 19.15 -6.97 -28.01
N SER A 76 19.29 -6.79 -26.69
CA SER A 76 19.42 -7.87 -25.70
C SER A 76 18.08 -8.46 -25.22
N SER A 77 16.96 -8.11 -25.88
CA SER A 77 15.61 -8.63 -25.60
C SER A 77 15.09 -8.39 -24.18
N LYS A 78 15.67 -7.43 -23.44
CA LYS A 78 15.20 -7.04 -22.10
C LYS A 78 13.96 -6.15 -22.15
N ILE A 79 13.80 -5.39 -23.25
CA ILE A 79 12.62 -4.57 -23.55
C ILE A 79 12.23 -4.79 -25.01
N ARG A 80 11.02 -4.39 -25.41
CA ARG A 80 10.57 -4.44 -26.81
C ARG A 80 10.71 -3.08 -27.49
N ARG A 81 11.19 -3.07 -28.73
CA ARG A 81 11.10 -1.90 -29.62
C ARG A 81 9.73 -1.96 -30.33
N VAL A 82 8.86 -0.99 -30.05
CA VAL A 82 7.49 -0.95 -30.61
C VAL A 82 7.49 -0.28 -31.99
N SER A 83 8.27 0.80 -32.12
CA SER A 83 8.51 1.50 -33.39
C SER A 83 9.84 2.24 -33.31
N ARG A 84 10.24 2.94 -34.38
CA ARG A 84 11.51 3.70 -34.40
C ARG A 84 11.52 4.74 -33.28
N GLY A 85 12.45 4.57 -32.34
CA GLY A 85 12.62 5.47 -31.19
C GLY A 85 11.59 5.30 -30.07
N SER A 86 10.72 4.30 -30.15
CA SER A 86 9.70 3.97 -29.15
C SER A 86 9.94 2.57 -28.58
N PHE A 87 10.06 2.49 -27.27
CA PHE A 87 10.40 1.28 -26.52
C PHE A 87 9.36 1.03 -25.43
N GLN A 88 9.23 -0.20 -24.99
CA GLN A 88 8.28 -0.58 -23.96
C GLN A 88 8.81 -1.81 -23.23
N ALA A 89 8.42 -2.02 -21.97
CA ALA A 89 8.79 -3.25 -21.28
C ALA A 89 8.31 -4.47 -22.09
N LYS A 90 9.11 -5.52 -22.08
CA LYS A 90 8.61 -6.81 -22.52
C LYS A 90 7.63 -7.27 -21.45
N ALA A 91 6.38 -7.49 -21.82
CA ALA A 91 5.39 -8.00 -20.88
C ALA A 91 5.86 -9.39 -20.42
N ASN A 92 6.33 -9.49 -19.18
CA ASN A 92 6.48 -10.77 -18.50
C ASN A 92 5.19 -11.04 -17.71
N LEU A 93 4.96 -12.29 -17.35
CA LEU A 93 3.73 -12.70 -16.65
C LEU A 93 3.53 -11.94 -15.34
N GLU A 94 4.61 -11.69 -14.59
CA GLU A 94 4.58 -10.95 -13.32
C GLU A 94 4.09 -9.51 -13.50
N THR A 95 4.57 -8.85 -14.54
CA THR A 95 4.24 -7.46 -14.88
C THR A 95 2.79 -7.35 -15.33
N ILE A 96 2.28 -8.34 -16.07
CA ILE A 96 0.85 -8.41 -16.40
C ILE A 96 0.03 -8.65 -15.12
N ALA A 97 0.48 -9.58 -14.26
CA ALA A 97 -0.16 -9.88 -12.98
C ALA A 97 -0.35 -8.65 -12.11
N MET A 98 0.69 -7.82 -11.98
CA MET A 98 0.66 -6.61 -11.14
C MET A 98 -0.34 -5.57 -11.65
N ILE A 99 -0.54 -5.49 -12.97
CA ILE A 99 -1.50 -4.53 -13.56
C ILE A 99 -2.93 -5.05 -13.46
N GLU A 100 -3.13 -6.34 -13.70
CA GLU A 100 -4.46 -6.96 -13.65
C GLU A 100 -4.94 -7.25 -12.23
N SER A 101 -4.00 -7.40 -11.29
CA SER A 101 -4.26 -7.64 -9.87
C SER A 101 -3.32 -6.76 -9.04
N PRO A 102 -3.64 -5.45 -8.90
CA PRO A 102 -2.88 -4.56 -8.05
C PRO A 102 -2.88 -5.07 -6.60
N GLU A 103 -1.85 -4.66 -5.87
CA GLU A 103 -1.64 -5.02 -4.47
C GLU A 103 -2.87 -4.66 -3.61
N THR A 104 -3.29 -5.58 -2.76
CA THR A 104 -4.29 -5.27 -1.73
C THR A 104 -3.64 -4.49 -0.62
N LYS A 105 -4.22 -3.33 -0.27
CA LYS A 105 -3.75 -2.48 0.82
C LYS A 105 -4.79 -2.37 1.92
N LEU A 106 -4.33 -2.16 3.15
CA LEU A 106 -5.20 -1.93 4.30
C LEU A 106 -5.70 -0.48 4.30
N HIS A 107 -7.01 -0.30 4.28
CA HIS A 107 -7.71 0.97 4.22
C HIS A 107 -8.27 1.43 5.58
N GLY A 108 -8.38 0.51 6.54
CA GLY A 108 -8.68 0.82 7.92
C GLY A 108 -8.64 -0.43 8.78
N ILE A 109 -8.37 -0.28 10.07
CA ILE A 109 -8.41 -1.41 10.99
C ILE A 109 -8.88 -0.96 12.38
N LYS A 110 -9.72 -1.80 12.99
CA LYS A 110 -10.07 -1.70 14.41
C LYS A 110 -9.61 -2.95 15.14
N ILE A 111 -8.77 -2.75 16.14
CA ILE A 111 -8.24 -3.80 17.02
C ILE A 111 -8.85 -3.59 18.41
N GLU A 112 -9.31 -4.67 19.02
CA GLU A 112 -9.84 -4.69 20.39
C GLU A 112 -9.00 -5.63 21.25
N ILE A 113 -8.62 -5.15 22.42
CA ILE A 113 -7.78 -5.86 23.38
C ILE A 113 -8.60 -5.95 24.66
N LYS A 114 -9.13 -7.15 24.93
CA LYS A 114 -10.11 -7.35 26.03
C LYS A 114 -9.51 -7.10 27.41
N ARG A 115 -8.24 -7.45 27.58
CA ARG A 115 -7.54 -7.28 28.85
C ARG A 115 -6.07 -7.10 28.59
N ILE A 116 -5.49 -6.27 29.43
CA ILE A 116 -4.08 -5.95 29.43
C ILE A 116 -3.51 -6.36 30.77
N GLU A 117 -2.55 -7.27 30.74
CA GLU A 117 -1.75 -7.61 31.91
C GLU A 117 -0.89 -6.39 32.31
N GLY A 118 -0.78 -6.11 33.61
CA GLY A 118 -0.10 -4.90 34.12
C GLY A 118 -0.97 -3.64 34.26
N ILE A 119 -2.00 -3.45 33.43
CA ILE A 119 -2.98 -2.33 33.55
C ILE A 119 -4.23 -2.72 34.35
N SER A 120 -4.43 -4.02 34.61
CA SER A 120 -5.71 -4.57 35.11
C SER A 120 -6.01 -4.43 36.61
N SER A 121 -5.19 -3.75 37.42
CA SER A 121 -5.62 -3.26 38.74
C SER A 121 -6.19 -1.84 38.58
N GLN A 122 -7.42 -1.59 39.05
CA GLN A 122 -8.10 -0.30 38.88
C GLN A 122 -7.31 0.91 39.44
N HIS A 123 -6.39 0.69 40.38
CA HIS A 123 -5.50 1.75 40.87
C HIS A 123 -4.39 2.12 39.87
N ASN A 124 -3.95 1.20 39.00
CA ASN A 124 -2.87 1.46 38.04
C ASN A 124 -3.39 2.11 36.73
N ILE A 125 -4.65 1.88 36.35
CA ILE A 125 -5.17 2.38 35.07
C ILE A 125 -5.33 3.90 35.04
N HIS A 126 -5.83 4.53 36.09
CA HIS A 126 -6.02 6.00 36.10
C HIS A 126 -4.69 6.75 36.11
N ASP A 127 -3.71 6.28 36.87
CA ASP A 127 -2.35 6.85 36.88
C ASP A 127 -1.66 6.66 35.53
N TRP A 128 -1.78 5.47 34.92
CA TRP A 128 -1.28 5.21 33.58
C TRP A 128 -1.94 6.11 32.52
N LEU A 129 -3.27 6.25 32.56
CA LEU A 129 -4.03 7.11 31.64
C LEU A 129 -3.59 8.57 31.76
N LYS A 130 -3.39 9.06 33.00
CA LYS A 130 -2.91 10.41 33.27
C LYS A 130 -1.48 10.61 32.79
N ALA A 131 -0.58 9.67 33.10
CA ALA A 131 0.82 9.71 32.67
C ALA A 131 0.97 9.67 31.14
N LYS A 132 0.10 8.92 30.46
CA LYS A 132 0.06 8.85 28.99
C LYS A 132 -0.82 9.94 28.36
N HIS A 133 -1.36 10.88 29.14
CA HIS A 133 -2.16 12.02 28.66
C HIS A 133 -3.44 11.65 27.88
N PHE A 134 -4.17 10.63 28.33
CA PHE A 134 -5.49 10.35 27.80
C PHE A 134 -6.52 11.37 28.29
N ARG A 135 -7.50 11.69 27.43
CA ARG A 135 -8.60 12.60 27.75
C ARG A 135 -9.86 11.80 28.05
N SER A 136 -10.60 12.16 29.10
CA SER A 136 -11.90 11.54 29.37
C SER A 136 -12.93 11.96 28.32
N ILE A 137 -13.73 11.01 27.85
CA ILE A 137 -14.86 11.26 26.95
C ILE A 137 -16.11 11.48 27.80
N SER A 138 -16.79 12.60 27.59
CA SER A 138 -18.08 12.91 28.22
C SER A 138 -19.17 13.05 27.17
N ASN A 139 -20.42 12.80 27.55
CA ASN A 139 -21.56 13.09 26.69
C ASN A 139 -21.84 14.60 26.61
N ALA A 140 -22.83 15.00 25.81
CA ALA A 140 -23.23 16.40 25.65
C ALA A 140 -23.65 17.08 26.97
N ASN A 141 -24.06 16.30 27.97
CA ASN A 141 -24.46 16.78 29.30
C ASN A 141 -23.28 16.80 30.29
N GLY A 142 -22.05 16.56 29.84
CA GLY A 142 -20.85 16.54 30.68
C GLY A 142 -20.71 15.31 31.57
N THR A 143 -21.56 14.28 31.42
CA THR A 143 -21.43 13.03 32.16
C THR A 143 -20.35 12.16 31.51
N SER A 144 -19.40 11.68 32.33
CA SER A 144 -18.35 10.76 31.88
C SER A 144 -18.94 9.50 31.26
N LEU A 145 -18.45 9.13 30.08
CA LEU A 145 -18.78 7.89 29.40
C LEU A 145 -17.91 6.71 29.86
N LYS A 146 -17.11 6.88 30.93
CA LYS A 146 -16.21 5.84 31.45
C LYS A 146 -15.21 5.35 30.39
N ARG A 147 -14.82 6.27 29.51
CA ARG A 147 -13.92 6.06 28.38
C ARG A 147 -12.89 7.17 28.33
N PHE A 148 -11.71 6.80 27.90
CA PHE A 148 -10.58 7.69 27.78
C PHE A 148 -10.00 7.56 26.38
N THR A 149 -9.71 8.66 25.70
CA THR A 149 -9.21 8.65 24.33
C THR A 149 -7.89 9.38 24.19
N LYS A 150 -7.08 8.93 23.24
CA LYS A 150 -5.86 9.58 22.81
C LYS A 150 -5.64 9.33 21.32
N GLU A 151 -5.25 10.38 20.62
CA GLU A 151 -4.75 10.28 19.26
C GLU A 151 -3.23 10.18 19.28
N LEU A 152 -2.69 9.27 18.45
CA LEU A 152 -1.27 9.02 18.34
C LEU A 152 -0.87 9.08 16.86
N GLY A 153 0.09 9.95 16.55
CA GLY A 153 0.64 10.06 15.20
C GLY A 153 1.59 8.93 14.90
N TRP A 154 1.46 8.32 13.72
CA TRP A 154 2.34 7.27 13.21
C TRP A 154 2.45 7.37 11.69
N ARG A 155 3.66 7.62 11.15
CA ARG A 155 3.95 7.73 9.70
C ARG A 155 2.87 8.48 8.90
N ASP A 156 2.62 9.73 9.28
CA ASP A 156 1.65 10.66 8.68
C ASP A 156 0.18 10.25 8.80
N ARG A 157 -0.12 9.29 9.67
CA ARG A 157 -1.47 8.81 9.99
C ARG A 157 -1.77 8.99 11.46
N TRP A 158 -3.04 9.00 11.81
CA TRP A 158 -3.50 9.09 13.19
C TRP A 158 -4.21 7.81 13.60
N ALA A 159 -3.76 7.23 14.70
CA ALA A 159 -4.44 6.14 15.38
C ALA A 159 -5.18 6.70 16.60
N THR A 160 -6.45 6.33 16.74
CA THR A 160 -7.25 6.64 17.92
C THR A 160 -7.22 5.46 18.87
N ILE A 161 -6.78 5.69 20.10
CA ILE A 161 -6.81 4.71 21.18
C ILE A 161 -7.96 5.09 22.10
N THR A 162 -8.82 4.12 22.43
CA THR A 162 -9.89 4.28 23.43
C THR A 162 -9.73 3.22 24.52
N VAL A 163 -9.62 3.65 25.76
CA VAL A 163 -9.55 2.78 26.93
C VAL A 163 -10.84 2.91 27.72
N HIS A 164 -11.49 1.78 28.01
CA HIS A 164 -12.70 1.72 28.81
C HIS A 164 -12.32 1.41 30.26
N GLU A 165 -13.13 1.87 31.23
CA GLU A 165 -12.92 1.54 32.66
C GLU A 165 -12.93 0.02 32.94
N SER A 166 -13.55 -0.78 32.06
CA SER A 166 -13.51 -2.24 32.12
C SER A 166 -12.14 -2.85 31.78
N GLY A 167 -11.19 -2.05 31.30
CA GLY A 167 -9.88 -2.50 30.83
C GLY A 167 -9.84 -2.90 29.36
N LEU A 168 -10.97 -2.82 28.64
CA LEU A 168 -11.01 -2.97 27.18
C LEU A 168 -10.26 -1.80 26.53
N VAL A 169 -9.40 -2.12 25.56
CA VAL A 169 -8.72 -1.12 24.73
C VAL A 169 -9.08 -1.33 23.27
N GLU A 170 -9.46 -0.24 22.62
CA GLU A 170 -9.77 -0.19 21.20
C GLU A 170 -8.72 0.68 20.51
N ILE A 171 -8.13 0.18 19.43
CA ILE A 171 -7.20 0.90 18.58
C ILE A 171 -7.85 0.99 17.21
N PHE A 172 -8.13 2.20 16.74
CA PHE A 172 -8.66 2.44 15.42
C PHE A 172 -7.65 3.21 14.60
N LEU A 173 -7.23 2.65 13.47
CA LEU A 173 -6.42 3.32 12.47
C LEU A 173 -7.27 3.57 11.22
N ASN A 174 -7.46 4.85 10.91
CA ASN A 174 -8.04 5.25 9.63
C ASN A 174 -6.90 5.51 8.63
N CYS A 175 -6.76 4.66 7.63
CA CYS A 175 -5.77 4.78 6.57
C CYS A 175 -6.41 4.92 5.18
N SER A 176 -7.60 5.51 5.10
CA SER A 176 -8.35 5.59 3.83
C SER A 176 -7.58 6.33 2.72
N ASN A 177 -7.02 7.49 3.07
CA ASN A 177 -6.26 8.35 2.14
C ASN A 177 -4.84 7.85 1.89
N LEU A 178 -4.26 7.15 2.88
CA LEU A 178 -2.91 6.58 2.83
C LEU A 178 -2.96 5.10 3.21
N PRO A 179 -3.47 4.21 2.35
CA PRO A 179 -3.58 2.78 2.67
C PRO A 179 -2.22 2.18 3.03
N LEU A 180 -2.21 1.16 3.89
CA LEU A 180 -0.99 0.49 4.32
C LEU A 180 -0.67 -0.72 3.43
N THR A 181 0.60 -0.88 3.11
CA THR A 181 1.12 -2.19 2.67
C THR A 181 1.14 -3.17 3.83
N TYR A 182 1.36 -4.45 3.54
CA TYR A 182 1.53 -5.49 4.56
C TYR A 182 2.68 -5.15 5.53
N GLU A 183 3.82 -4.70 5.01
CA GLU A 183 5.00 -4.37 5.83
C GLU A 183 4.74 -3.15 6.72
N GLU A 184 4.03 -2.15 6.21
CA GLU A 184 3.59 -1.01 7.01
C GLU A 184 2.64 -1.46 8.12
N PHE A 185 1.72 -2.38 7.84
CA PHE A 185 0.82 -2.93 8.86
C PHE A 185 1.58 -3.69 9.96
N CYS A 186 2.54 -4.55 9.61
CA CYS A 186 3.41 -5.20 10.60
C CYS A 186 4.20 -4.19 11.43
N SER A 187 4.73 -3.13 10.80
CA SER A 187 5.41 -2.05 11.51
C SER A 187 4.49 -1.27 12.44
N PHE A 188 3.21 -1.12 12.10
CA PHE A 188 2.20 -0.50 12.95
C PHE A 188 1.92 -1.36 14.20
N CYS A 189 1.77 -2.68 14.03
CA CYS A 189 1.62 -3.61 15.16
C CYS A 189 2.83 -3.54 16.11
N ASN A 190 4.05 -3.55 15.57
CA ASN A 190 5.28 -3.45 16.38
C ASN A 190 5.37 -2.11 17.14
N PHE A 191 4.95 -1.01 16.51
CA PHE A 191 4.93 0.30 17.16
C PHE A 191 4.00 0.30 18.38
N PHE A 192 2.81 -0.27 18.25
CA PHE A 192 1.87 -0.34 19.35
C PHE A 192 2.27 -1.40 20.40
N ASP A 193 2.96 -2.47 20.02
CA ASP A 193 3.56 -3.42 20.98
C ASP A 193 4.56 -2.69 21.90
N GLY A 194 5.42 -1.86 21.31
CA GLY A 194 6.35 -0.96 22.01
C GLY A 194 5.64 0.07 22.89
N TYR A 195 4.54 0.66 22.41
CA TYR A 195 3.81 1.69 23.16
C TYR A 195 3.20 1.18 24.46
N PHE A 196 2.79 -0.09 24.45
CA PHE A 196 2.04 -0.74 25.49
C PHE A 196 2.87 -1.75 26.32
N GLU A 197 4.19 -1.84 26.08
CA GLU A 197 5.13 -2.84 26.62
C GLU A 197 4.90 -3.37 28.06
N PRO A 198 5.32 -4.63 28.33
CA PRO A 198 6.06 -5.53 27.42
C PRO A 198 5.18 -6.66 26.85
N TYR A 199 5.15 -6.82 25.52
CA TYR A 199 4.49 -7.94 24.79
C TYR A 199 2.97 -7.89 24.69
N PHE A 200 2.45 -6.74 24.29
CA PHE A 200 1.04 -6.44 24.32
C PHE A 200 0.23 -7.01 23.17
N PHE A 201 0.82 -7.39 22.04
CA PHE A 201 0.10 -8.08 20.97
C PHE A 201 0.45 -9.57 20.88
N THR A 202 1.68 -9.93 21.23
CA THR A 202 2.17 -11.31 21.17
C THR A 202 1.60 -12.19 22.29
N ASN A 203 1.22 -11.62 23.44
CA ASN A 203 0.64 -12.34 24.58
C ASN A 203 -0.79 -11.92 24.93
N SER A 204 -1.44 -11.07 24.13
CA SER A 204 -2.77 -10.57 24.45
C SER A 204 -3.88 -11.20 23.64
N ASN A 205 -5.07 -11.15 24.22
CA ASN A 205 -6.35 -11.43 23.57
C ASN A 205 -6.73 -10.26 22.63
N ALA A 206 -5.86 -9.94 21.66
CA ALA A 206 -6.10 -8.93 20.64
C ALA A 206 -6.89 -9.52 19.47
N TYR A 207 -7.99 -8.85 19.14
CA TYR A 207 -8.89 -9.24 18.07
C TYR A 207 -9.06 -8.09 17.08
N VAL A 208 -9.07 -8.41 15.79
CA VAL A 208 -9.50 -7.48 14.76
C VAL A 208 -11.01 -7.53 14.66
N THR A 209 -11.67 -6.42 14.96
CA THR A 209 -13.13 -6.31 14.88
C THR A 209 -13.64 -5.63 13.62
N GLN A 210 -12.77 -4.87 12.95
CA GLN A 210 -13.03 -4.27 11.65
C GLN A 210 -11.76 -4.27 10.81
N LEU A 211 -11.89 -4.63 9.53
CA LEU A 211 -10.82 -4.60 8.54
C LEU A 211 -11.36 -4.00 7.24
N GLY A 212 -10.75 -2.91 6.79
CA GLY A 212 -10.98 -2.33 5.48
C GLY A 212 -9.81 -2.66 4.57
N ILE A 213 -10.06 -3.24 3.41
CA ILE A 213 -9.06 -3.51 2.37
C ILE A 213 -9.43 -2.77 1.08
N GLY A 214 -8.43 -2.42 0.29
CA GLY A 214 -8.63 -1.73 -0.97
C GLY A 214 -7.61 -2.09 -2.04
N LYS A 215 -8.05 -2.04 -3.30
CA LYS A 215 -7.22 -2.18 -4.50
C LYS A 215 -7.46 -0.99 -5.41
N ASP A 216 -6.37 -0.38 -5.88
CA ASP A 216 -6.41 0.74 -6.81
C ASP A 216 -6.01 0.28 -8.21
N PHE A 217 -6.94 0.36 -9.17
CA PHE A 217 -6.71 0.05 -10.57
C PHE A 217 -6.46 1.33 -11.36
N GLU A 218 -5.28 1.44 -11.98
CA GLU A 218 -4.86 2.67 -12.67
C GLU A 218 -5.50 2.87 -14.05
N GLU A 219 -5.84 1.78 -14.74
CA GLU A 219 -6.32 1.81 -16.13
C GLU A 219 -7.81 1.41 -16.26
N MET A 220 -8.46 1.10 -15.13
CA MET A 220 -9.90 0.83 -15.12
C MET A 220 -10.65 2.16 -14.99
N HIS A 221 -11.74 2.29 -15.74
CA HIS A 221 -12.66 3.42 -15.66
C HIS A 221 -14.08 2.90 -15.45
N LEU A 222 -14.89 3.68 -14.73
CA LEU A 222 -16.31 3.41 -14.60
C LEU A 222 -17.04 4.22 -15.67
N ASP A 223 -17.51 3.54 -16.73
CA ASP A 223 -18.24 4.20 -17.80
C ASP A 223 -19.73 4.37 -17.42
N GLY A 224 -20.25 5.57 -17.61
CA GLY A 224 -21.65 5.92 -17.31
C GLY A 224 -22.03 6.02 -15.82
N ILE A 225 -21.12 5.69 -14.89
CA ILE A 225 -21.34 5.76 -13.43
C ILE A 225 -20.07 6.21 -12.72
N THR A 226 -20.18 6.92 -11.59
CA THR A 226 -19.01 7.34 -10.79
C THR A 226 -18.71 6.40 -9.64
N CYS A 227 -19.69 5.59 -9.23
CA CYS A 227 -19.58 4.69 -8.09
C CYS A 227 -20.64 3.58 -8.12
N ILE A 228 -20.21 2.36 -7.83
CA ILE A 228 -21.06 1.22 -7.51
C ILE A 228 -20.90 0.96 -6.01
N ARG A 229 -22.00 0.99 -5.26
CA ARG A 229 -21.99 0.59 -3.84
C ARG A 229 -22.92 -0.59 -3.65
N LEU A 230 -22.41 -1.65 -3.04
CA LEU A 230 -23.27 -2.70 -2.52
C LEU A 230 -24.05 -2.16 -1.32
N HIS A 231 -25.30 -2.58 -1.19
CA HIS A 231 -26.10 -2.25 -0.02
C HIS A 231 -25.36 -2.72 1.25
N LYS A 232 -25.30 -1.86 2.26
CA LYS A 232 -24.56 -2.13 3.50
C LYS A 232 -25.17 -3.33 4.21
N PHE A 233 -24.47 -4.46 4.22
CA PHE A 233 -24.83 -5.62 5.03
C PHE A 233 -24.45 -5.36 6.49
N LYS A 234 -25.02 -6.14 7.41
CA LYS A 234 -24.79 -5.98 8.86
C LYS A 234 -23.30 -6.07 9.22
N ASN A 235 -22.57 -6.91 8.49
CA ASN A 235 -21.17 -7.29 8.70
C ASN A 235 -20.23 -6.85 7.57
N ASP A 236 -20.75 -6.24 6.49
CA ASP A 236 -19.95 -6.01 5.30
C ASP A 236 -20.47 -4.81 4.49
N TRP A 237 -19.57 -4.02 3.90
CA TRP A 237 -19.90 -3.17 2.77
C TRP A 237 -18.75 -3.10 1.77
N CYS A 238 -19.11 -3.02 0.50
CA CYS A 238 -18.18 -2.94 -0.61
C CYS A 238 -18.56 -1.80 -1.55
N SER A 239 -17.55 -1.13 -2.09
CA SER A 239 -17.71 0.00 -3.01
C SER A 239 -16.64 -0.04 -4.08
N ILE A 240 -17.04 0.28 -5.30
CA ILE A 240 -16.16 0.50 -6.44
C ILE A 240 -16.38 1.95 -6.88
N TYR A 241 -15.34 2.76 -6.95
CA TYR A 241 -15.48 4.18 -7.29
C TYR A 241 -14.23 4.74 -7.93
N GLU A 242 -14.41 5.76 -8.76
CA GLU A 242 -13.30 6.51 -9.35
C GLU A 242 -12.82 7.58 -8.34
N LYS A 243 -11.51 7.62 -8.11
CA LYS A 243 -10.86 8.63 -7.28
C LYS A 243 -10.56 9.88 -8.09
N ASP A 244 -10.30 10.99 -7.39
CA ASP A 244 -9.95 12.28 -8.01
C ASP A 244 -8.69 12.21 -8.90
N ASP A 245 -7.80 11.24 -8.66
CA ASP A 245 -6.60 11.01 -9.46
C ASP A 245 -6.82 10.09 -10.68
N GLY A 246 -8.07 9.71 -10.95
CA GLY A 246 -8.50 8.91 -12.10
C GLY A 246 -8.35 7.39 -11.91
N ARG A 247 -7.93 6.92 -10.73
CA ARG A 247 -7.86 5.49 -10.43
C ARG A 247 -9.22 4.97 -9.97
N VAL A 248 -9.56 3.74 -10.33
CA VAL A 248 -10.74 3.05 -9.78
C VAL A 248 -10.34 2.24 -8.56
N ARG A 249 -10.95 2.55 -7.42
CA ARG A 249 -10.76 1.83 -6.16
C ARG A 249 -11.85 0.80 -5.96
N PHE A 250 -11.44 -0.41 -5.66
CA PHE A 250 -12.27 -1.46 -5.08
C PHE A 250 -12.00 -1.44 -3.59
N GLU A 251 -13.02 -1.20 -2.78
CA GLU A 251 -12.92 -1.07 -1.33
C GLU A 251 -13.91 -2.01 -0.65
N HIS A 252 -13.43 -2.71 0.38
CA HIS A 252 -14.20 -3.72 1.08
C HIS A 252 -13.95 -3.59 2.58
N HIS A 253 -15.03 -3.46 3.37
CA HIS A 253 -14.97 -3.29 4.82
C HIS A 253 -15.75 -4.39 5.52
N LEU A 254 -15.00 -5.22 6.23
CA LEU A 254 -15.47 -6.40 6.89
C LEU A 254 -15.52 -6.16 8.41
N LYS A 255 -16.66 -6.48 9.03
CA LYS A 255 -16.73 -6.68 10.48
C LYS A 255 -16.43 -8.15 10.76
N MET A 256 -15.39 -8.39 11.54
CA MET A 256 -14.92 -9.73 11.85
C MET A 256 -14.66 -9.84 13.35
N ASN A 257 -14.30 -11.03 13.80
CA ASN A 257 -13.84 -11.27 15.16
C ASN A 257 -12.79 -12.37 15.09
N ILE A 258 -11.62 -12.00 14.59
CA ILE A 258 -10.47 -12.90 14.39
C ILE A 258 -9.31 -12.41 15.24
N THR A 259 -8.37 -13.30 15.53
CA THR A 259 -7.16 -12.89 16.25
C THR A 259 -6.34 -11.92 15.40
N LEU A 260 -5.51 -11.09 16.04
CA LEU A 260 -4.60 -10.23 15.30
C LEU A 260 -3.60 -11.04 14.46
N GLU A 261 -3.17 -12.21 14.94
CA GLU A 261 -2.31 -13.13 14.20
C GLU A 261 -2.97 -13.62 12.91
N ASP A 262 -4.22 -14.07 12.98
CA ASP A 262 -4.98 -14.47 11.79
C ASP A 262 -5.12 -13.32 10.79
N ALA A 263 -5.35 -12.10 11.28
CA ALA A 263 -5.44 -10.93 10.42
C ALA A 263 -4.11 -10.61 9.72
N ILE A 264 -2.98 -10.73 10.42
CA ILE A 264 -1.63 -10.58 9.83
C ILE A 264 -1.41 -11.66 8.75
N ASN A 265 -1.75 -12.91 9.05
CA ASN A 265 -1.63 -14.02 8.11
C ASN A 265 -2.48 -13.80 6.86
N ILE A 266 -3.76 -13.42 7.02
CA ILE A 266 -4.66 -13.10 5.90
C ILE A 266 -4.10 -11.95 5.07
N MET A 267 -3.64 -10.87 5.70
CA MET A 267 -3.04 -9.73 5.00
C MET A 267 -1.80 -10.15 4.20
N SER A 268 -0.95 -11.03 4.74
CA SER A 268 0.24 -11.53 4.02
C SER A 268 -0.15 -12.28 2.74
N LEU A 269 -1.24 -13.06 2.79
CA LEU A 269 -1.75 -13.84 1.66
C LEU A 269 -2.37 -12.95 0.57
N ILE A 270 -3.18 -11.95 0.96
CA ILE A 270 -3.94 -11.14 0.00
C ILE A 270 -3.16 -9.93 -0.53
N SER A 271 -2.10 -9.49 0.17
CA SER A 271 -1.27 -8.37 -0.26
C SER A 271 -0.24 -8.79 -1.31
N THR A 272 0.10 -10.08 -1.40
CA THR A 272 1.05 -10.56 -2.41
C THR A 272 0.31 -10.70 -3.76
N PRO A 273 0.77 -10.07 -4.86
CA PRO A 273 0.25 -10.37 -6.19
C PRO A 273 0.47 -11.87 -6.49
N PRO A 274 -0.42 -12.54 -7.24
CA PRO A 274 -0.24 -13.95 -7.58
C PRO A 274 1.15 -14.15 -8.21
N ARG A 275 2.00 -14.92 -7.53
CA ARG A 275 3.32 -15.29 -8.05
C ARG A 275 3.10 -16.35 -9.13
N TYR A 276 3.31 -15.98 -10.39
CA TYR A 276 3.48 -16.98 -11.44
C TYR A 276 4.81 -17.68 -11.17
N LEU A 277 4.74 -18.88 -10.58
CA LEU A 277 5.89 -19.78 -10.50
C LEU A 277 6.50 -19.88 -11.90
N HIS A 278 7.74 -19.41 -12.05
CA HIS A 278 8.51 -19.72 -13.24
C HIS A 278 8.64 -21.23 -13.31
N SER A 279 7.87 -21.88 -14.19
CA SER A 279 8.29 -23.15 -14.75
C SER A 279 9.51 -22.86 -15.62
N ASN A 280 10.67 -22.66 -15.00
CA ASN A 280 11.95 -22.89 -15.66
C ASN A 280 12.12 -24.41 -15.83
N ASN A 281 11.18 -25.07 -16.53
CA ASN A 281 11.48 -26.33 -17.21
C ASN A 281 12.11 -25.91 -18.52
N VAL A 282 13.39 -25.56 -18.41
CA VAL A 282 14.29 -25.48 -19.55
C VAL A 282 14.42 -26.90 -20.09
N ASP A 283 13.82 -27.14 -21.26
CA ASP A 283 14.29 -28.07 -22.29
C ASP A 283 15.16 -29.26 -21.84
N GLU A 284 14.56 -30.24 -21.14
CA GLU A 284 15.17 -31.57 -20.91
C GLU A 284 14.78 -32.59 -22.01
N PHE A 285 14.33 -32.13 -23.17
CA PHE A 285 14.11 -32.96 -24.36
C PHE A 285 15.01 -32.51 -25.52
N LYS A 286 16.31 -32.73 -25.36
CA LYS A 286 17.21 -32.96 -26.50
C LYS A 286 18.18 -34.08 -26.14
N ASP A 287 17.91 -35.22 -26.77
CA ASP A 287 18.85 -36.26 -27.21
C ASP A 287 18.40 -37.66 -26.79
N VAL A 288 17.42 -38.18 -27.54
CA VAL A 288 17.33 -39.62 -27.83
C VAL A 288 17.07 -39.74 -29.34
N VAL A 289 18.16 -39.90 -30.09
CA VAL A 289 18.20 -40.63 -31.37
C VAL A 289 19.25 -41.72 -31.21
#